data_AF-A0A358C950-F1
#
_entry.id   AF-A0A358C950-F1
#
_cell.length_a   1.000
_cell.length_b   1.000
_cell.length_c   1.000
_cell.angle_alpha   90.00
_cell.angle_beta   90.00
_cell.angle_gamma   90.00
#
_symmetry.space_group_name_H-M   'P 1'
#
loop_
_entity.id
_entity.type
_entity.pdbx_description
1 polymer ?
#
loop_
_entity_poly.entity_id
_entity_poly.type
_entity_poly.pdbx_seq_one_letter_code
_entity_poly.pdbx_strand_id
1 'polypeptide(L)' 'MTAVKLHLWINGQRVQPPGGRMGDVFNPASGEVIRQVPLAGKDDIDAAVAAAKAAFPAWRETTPL' A
#
# COMPACT_ATOMS: atom_id res chain seq x y z
N MET A 1 12.02 -14.85 15.28
CA MET A 1 11.55 -13.44 15.27
C MET A 1 10.44 -13.33 14.25
N THR A 2 9.29 -12.76 14.60
CA THR A 2 8.16 -12.63 13.65
C THR A 2 8.38 -11.39 12.78
N ALA A 3 8.39 -11.56 11.45
CA ALA A 3 8.54 -10.46 10.52
C ALA A 3 7.36 -9.46 10.64
N VAL A 4 7.66 -8.16 10.63
CA VAL A 4 6.62 -7.11 10.76
C VAL A 4 5.80 -7.04 9.47
N LYS A 5 4.48 -7.10 9.61
CA LYS A 5 3.51 -6.96 8.51
C LYS A 5 3.26 -5.50 8.18
N LEU A 6 3.36 -5.15 6.90
CA LEU A 6 3.03 -3.83 6.37
C LEU A 6 1.55 -3.74 5.98
N HIS A 7 1.11 -2.55 5.58
CA HIS A 7 -0.25 -2.24 5.13
C HIS A 7 -0.21 -1.48 3.80
N LEU A 8 -1.31 -1.53 3.05
CA LEU A 8 -1.53 -0.60 1.95
C LEU A 8 -1.93 0.76 2.51
N TRP A 9 -1.64 1.84 1.78
CA TRP A 9 -2.10 3.18 2.13
C TRP A 9 -2.99 3.71 1.01
N ILE A 10 -4.29 3.79 1.27
CA ILE A 10 -5.30 4.17 0.28
C ILE A 10 -6.21 5.22 0.92
N ASN A 11 -6.46 6.31 0.21
CA ASN A 11 -7.34 7.40 0.65
C ASN A 11 -7.00 7.95 2.05
N GLY A 12 -5.70 8.09 2.36
CA GLY A 12 -5.25 8.60 3.67
C GLY A 12 -5.41 7.60 4.82
N GLN A 13 -5.61 6.31 4.55
CA GLN A 13 -5.83 5.29 5.57
C GLN A 13 -4.98 4.03 5.36
N ARG A 14 -4.71 3.32 6.46
CA ARG A 14 -4.11 1.98 6.43
C ARG A 14 -5.18 0.96 6.00
N VAL A 15 -4.91 0.24 4.93
CA VAL A 15 -5.81 -0.79 4.37
C VAL A 15 -5.12 -2.15 4.37
N GLN A 16 -5.89 -3.18 4.70
CA GLN A 16 -5.45 -4.57 4.67
C GLN A 16 -6.21 -5.27 3.53
N PRO A 17 -5.51 -5.91 2.56
CA PRO A 17 -6.18 -6.56 1.43
C PRO A 17 -7.18 -7.63 1.91
N PRO A 18 -8.37 -7.74 1.31
CA PRO A 18 -9.40 -8.71 1.72
C PRO A 18 -8.92 -10.17 1.67
N GLY A 19 -7.96 -10.47 0.79
CA GLY A 19 -7.38 -11.81 0.62
C GLY A 19 -6.15 -12.11 1.47
N GLY A 20 -5.67 -11.15 2.27
CA GLY A 20 -4.55 -11.34 3.21
C GLY A 20 -3.23 -11.82 2.59
N ARG A 21 -3.07 -11.73 1.26
CA ARG A 21 -1.87 -12.17 0.55
C ARG A 21 -0.71 -11.25 0.92
N MET A 22 0.40 -11.86 1.34
CA MET A 22 1.62 -11.17 1.71
C MET A 22 2.80 -11.74 0.91
N GLY A 23 3.77 -10.89 0.58
CA GLY A 23 5.07 -11.28 0.08
C GLY A 23 6.15 -11.04 1.14
N ASP A 24 7.14 -11.93 1.20
CA ASP A 24 8.28 -11.76 2.09
C ASP A 24 9.29 -10.76 1.52
N VAL A 25 9.80 -9.89 2.38
CA VAL A 25 10.90 -8.97 2.07
C VAL A 25 12.15 -9.51 2.72
N PHE A 26 13.14 -9.82 1.89
CA PHE A 26 14.40 -10.43 2.33
C PHE A 26 15.48 -9.37 2.55
N ASN A 27 16.34 -9.60 3.55
CA ASN A 27 17.62 -8.91 3.66
C ASN A 27 18.57 -9.49 2.60
N PRO A 28 19.08 -8.69 1.64
CA PRO A 28 19.95 -9.21 0.58
C PRO A 28 21.30 -9.74 1.10
N ALA A 29 21.76 -9.30 2.27
CA ALA A 29 23.04 -9.73 2.84
C ALA A 29 22.96 -11.06 3.62
N SER A 30 21.80 -11.38 4.22
CA SER A 30 21.62 -12.58 5.06
C SER A 30 20.61 -13.59 4.52
N GLY A 31 19.75 -13.19 3.57
CA GLY A 31 18.64 -14.02 3.09
C GLY A 31 17.48 -14.17 4.07
N GLU A 32 17.53 -13.50 5.23
CA GLU A 32 16.47 -13.57 6.24
C GLU A 32 15.27 -12.69 5.88
N VAL A 33 14.06 -13.14 6.21
CA VAL A 33 12.84 -12.33 6.06
C VAL A 33 12.82 -11.22 7.12
N ILE A 34 12.86 -9.98 6.67
CA ILE A 34 12.83 -8.80 7.54
C ILE A 34 11.41 -8.23 7.69
N ARG A 35 10.55 -8.34 6.67
CA ARG A 35 9.19 -7.79 6.66
C ARG A 35 8.26 -8.64 5.78
N GLN A 36 6.96 -8.41 5.92
CA GLN A 36 5.95 -8.93 4.98
C GLN A 36 5.14 -7.78 4.39
N VAL A 37 5.06 -7.70 3.06
CA VAL A 37 4.34 -6.65 2.33
C VAL A 37 3.01 -7.19 1.79
N PRO A 38 1.88 -6.49 1.96
CA PRO A 38 0.63 -6.91 1.36
C PRO A 38 0.70 -6.85 -0.17
N LEU A 39 0.14 -7.87 -0.82
CA LEU A 39 0.01 -7.93 -2.28
C LEU A 39 -1.41 -7.46 -2.65
N ALA A 40 -1.50 -6.27 -3.24
CA ALA A 40 -2.76 -5.66 -3.61
C ALA A 40 -3.53 -6.49 -4.66
N GLY A 41 -4.83 -6.63 -4.45
CA GLY A 41 -5.77 -7.22 -5.40
C GLY A 41 -6.41 -6.17 -6.31
N LYS A 42 -7.29 -6.63 -7.19
CA LYS A 42 -8.06 -5.76 -8.09
C LYS A 42 -8.84 -4.69 -7.32
N ASP A 43 -9.54 -5.08 -6.26
CA ASP A 43 -10.40 -4.16 -5.49
C ASP A 43 -9.59 -3.07 -4.77
N ASP A 44 -8.41 -3.42 -4.25
CA ASP A 44 -7.49 -2.45 -3.63
C ASP A 44 -7.03 -1.41 -4.67
N ILE A 45 -6.72 -1.86 -5.89
CA ILE A 45 -6.29 -1.00 -7.00
C ILE A 45 -7.45 -0.10 -7.43
N ASP A 46 -8.65 -0.65 -7.60
CA ASP A 46 -9.83 0.12 -8.00
C ASP A 46 -10.15 1.19 -6.94
N ALA A 47 -10.05 0.86 -5.65
CA ALA A 47 -10.23 1.81 -4.55
C ALA A 47 -9.16 2.91 -4.56
N ALA A 48 -7.89 2.56 -4.80
CA ALA A 48 -6.80 3.53 -4.90
C ALA A 48 -7.00 4.50 -6.07
N VAL A 49 -7.39 3.99 -7.24
CA VAL A 49 -7.67 4.81 -8.43
C VAL A 49 -8.88 5.72 -8.20
N ALA A 50 -9.95 5.20 -7.62
CA ALA A 50 -11.14 5.98 -7.31
C ALA A 50 -10.83 7.13 -6.34
N ALA A 51 -10.07 6.85 -5.26
CA ALA A 51 -9.65 7.86 -4.30
C ALA A 51 -8.77 8.95 -4.95
N ALA A 52 -7.79 8.55 -5.77
CA ALA A 52 -6.94 9.50 -6.49
C ALA A 52 -7.75 10.39 -7.46
N LYS A 53 -8.70 9.80 -8.21
CA LYS A 53 -9.60 10.55 -9.09
C LYS A 53 -10.48 11.54 -8.33
N ALA A 54 -11.00 11.16 -7.17
CA ALA A 54 -11.82 12.02 -6.33
C ALA A 54 -11.02 13.18 -5.71
N ALA A 55 -9.76 12.94 -5.32
CA ALA A 55 -8.89 13.97 -4.77
C ALA A 55 -8.37 14.96 -5.83
N PHE A 56 -8.24 14.52 -7.10
CA PHE A 56 -7.58 15.28 -8.16
C PHE A 56 -8.15 16.69 -8.40
N PRO A 57 -9.48 16.95 -8.45
CA PRO A 57 -10.01 18.28 -8.73
C PRO A 57 -9.58 19.35 -7.72
N ALA A 58 -9.59 19.02 -6.42
CA ALA A 58 -9.11 19.95 -5.39
C ALA A 58 -7.59 20.05 -5.39
N TRP A 59 -6.90 18.92 -5.56
CA TRP A 59 -5.43 18.87 -5.56
C TRP A 59 -4.82 19.66 -6.73
N ARG A 60 -5.40 19.58 -7.94
CA ARG A 60 -4.87 20.29 -9.11
C ARG A 60 -4.97 21.81 -9.02
N GLU A 61 -5.79 22.32 -8.11
CA GLU A 61 -5.98 23.76 -7.86
C GLU A 61 -5.03 24.30 -6.78
N THR A 62 -4.27 23.43 -6.11
CA THR A 62 -3.29 23.88 -5.11
C THR A 62 -2.20 24.72 -5.76
N THR A 63 -1.91 25.88 -5.18
CA THR A 63 -0.89 26.80 -5.70
C THR A 63 0.50 26.13 -5.65
N PRO A 64 1.27 26.17 -6.75
CA PRO A 64 2.68 25.77 -6.74
C PRO A 64 3.46 26.65 -5.75
N LEU A 65 4.43 26.06 -5.04
CA LEU A 65 5.33 26.77 -4.11
C LEU A 65 6.17 27.84 -4.82
#